data_AF-A0A2E5ZB97-F1
#
_entry.id   AF-A0A2E5ZB97-F1
#
_cell.length_a   1.000
_cell.length_b   1.000
_cell.length_c   1.000
_cell.angle_alpha   90.00
_cell.angle_beta   90.00
_cell.angle_gamma   90.00
#
_symmetry.space_group_name_H-M   'P 1'
#
loop_
_entity.id
_entity.type
_entity.pdbx_description
1 polymer ?
#
loop_
_entity_poly.entity_id
_entity_poly.type
_entity_poly.pdbx_seq_one_letter_code
_entity_poly.pdbx_strand_id
1 'polypeptide(L)'
;ACGGITIAHLNFAGYGDLPRIVKVGEAEVSWETTRGGWIYIHDMTVQTWPGDDPNDPRNGRTYVYGAYWEAGLRIFDVSDVPHPGNDLVEYLAVAAACRGSFGTQLGCNWRAPEVGLWMEFEDFDNDGQPDSGTTGNENGGRASYIHYAEPIDQMVDATHLGYPEGKIHMTFVATEVLETTVGTGMAYLLDTTPYEMVNGNVRFLPSLIHGWETPFAEHHYIPGGDEWLLFSPHNADHEIFQTGLPGFPDNSHGGAWDGRIYMGNYHSGLWIIDIESLMVAGLEQGNKSLAHIDSTVGYHLPHAADGAPLDSSYYDFGFVPFLWTAEYHKGYTYLSCITTGLYIVQLDIDSPYGKPLEA
;
A
#
# COMPACT_ATOMS: atom_id res chain seq x y z
N ALA A 1 15.38 -16.23 6.49
CA ALA A 1 14.14 -15.56 6.06
C ALA A 1 14.14 -15.51 4.53
N CYS A 2 13.02 -15.88 3.90
CA CYS A 2 12.83 -15.76 2.45
C CYS A 2 12.21 -14.39 2.19
N GLY A 3 13.03 -13.39 1.81
CA GLY A 3 12.58 -12.02 1.52
C GLY A 3 12.84 -11.58 0.07
N GLY A 4 12.98 -12.55 -0.84
CA GLY A 4 13.22 -12.31 -2.25
C GLY A 4 11.94 -12.52 -3.07
N ILE A 5 11.77 -11.69 -4.09
CA ILE A 5 10.68 -11.78 -5.08
C ILE A 5 11.17 -12.63 -6.25
N THR A 6 10.37 -13.61 -6.67
CA THR A 6 10.62 -14.32 -7.94
C THR A 6 9.86 -13.63 -9.06
N ILE A 7 10.57 -13.27 -10.13
CA ILE A 7 9.97 -12.65 -11.31
C ILE A 7 9.90 -13.69 -12.43
N ALA A 8 8.69 -13.88 -12.97
CA ALA A 8 8.42 -14.87 -13.99
C ALA A 8 7.48 -14.33 -15.07
N HIS A 9 7.76 -14.70 -16.32
CA HIS A 9 6.88 -14.42 -17.44
C HIS A 9 5.87 -15.56 -17.62
N LEU A 10 4.57 -15.22 -17.66
CA LEU A 10 3.50 -16.16 -18.01
C LEU A 10 3.37 -16.25 -19.53
N ASN A 11 4.01 -17.25 -20.12
CA ASN A 11 4.12 -17.38 -21.57
C ASN A 11 2.92 -18.13 -22.17
N PHE A 12 2.03 -17.39 -22.83
CA PHE A 12 0.92 -17.92 -23.63
C PHE A 12 1.30 -18.25 -25.09
N ALA A 13 2.37 -17.64 -25.64
CA ALA A 13 2.68 -17.71 -27.06
C ALA A 13 3.50 -18.94 -27.47
N GLY A 14 4.27 -19.53 -26.54
CA GLY A 14 5.28 -20.54 -26.86
C GLY A 14 4.80 -22.00 -26.94
N TYR A 15 3.64 -22.34 -26.37
CA TYR A 15 3.24 -23.74 -26.14
C TYR A 15 1.75 -24.05 -26.42
N GLY A 16 1.05 -23.21 -27.17
CA GLY A 16 -0.39 -23.37 -27.42
C GLY A 16 -1.21 -23.17 -26.15
N ASP A 17 -2.22 -24.02 -25.90
CA ASP A 17 -3.18 -23.89 -24.79
C ASP A 17 -2.60 -24.17 -23.37
N LEU A 18 -1.29 -24.38 -23.25
CA LEU A 18 -0.61 -24.67 -21.98
C LEU A 18 0.35 -23.53 -21.62
N PRO A 19 -0.14 -22.48 -20.93
CA PRO A 19 0.73 -21.40 -20.49
C PRO A 19 1.83 -21.94 -19.58
N ARG A 20 3.06 -21.44 -19.75
CA ARG A 20 4.20 -21.80 -18.91
C ARG A 20 4.65 -20.61 -18.11
N ILE A 21 4.84 -20.81 -16.81
CA ILE A 21 5.53 -19.86 -15.95
C ILE A 21 7.03 -20.05 -16.17
N VAL A 22 7.68 -19.03 -16.70
CA VAL A 22 9.12 -19.02 -16.98
C VAL A 22 9.78 -18.03 -16.05
N LYS A 23 10.54 -18.51 -15.07
CA LYS A 23 11.37 -17.64 -14.21
C LYS A 23 12.37 -16.89 -15.09
N VAL A 24 12.42 -15.58 -14.94
CA VAL A 24 13.34 -14.69 -15.68
C VAL A 24 14.22 -13.87 -14.76
N GLY A 25 13.93 -13.83 -13.46
CA GLY A 25 14.80 -13.14 -12.52
C GLY A 25 14.26 -13.13 -11.10
N GLU A 26 14.87 -12.27 -10.28
CA GLU A 26 14.55 -12.10 -8.86
C GLU A 26 14.67 -10.62 -8.46
N ALA A 27 14.07 -10.24 -7.35
CA ALA A 27 14.37 -8.99 -6.64
C ALA A 27 14.71 -9.35 -5.19
N GLU A 28 15.73 -8.72 -4.62
CA GLU A 28 16.15 -8.98 -3.24
C GLU A 28 16.48 -7.65 -2.57
N VAL A 29 16.06 -7.48 -1.32
CA VAL A 29 16.43 -6.32 -0.51
C VAL A 29 17.92 -6.37 -0.16
N SER A 30 18.57 -5.21 -0.14
CA SER A 30 19.92 -5.07 0.41
C SER A 30 19.86 -5.25 1.93
N TRP A 31 20.44 -6.35 2.42
CA TRP A 31 20.48 -6.67 3.85
C TRP A 31 21.10 -5.55 4.68
N GLU A 32 22.09 -4.85 4.13
CA GLU A 32 22.79 -3.73 4.76
C GLU A 32 21.86 -2.57 5.13
N THR A 33 20.76 -2.40 4.38
CA THR A 33 19.80 -1.30 4.59
C THR A 33 18.64 -1.68 5.51
N THR A 34 18.46 -2.96 5.81
CA THR A 34 17.34 -3.47 6.64
C THR A 34 17.51 -3.18 8.14
N ARG A 35 18.69 -2.72 8.56
CA ARG A 35 19.06 -2.56 9.98
C ARG A 35 18.90 -3.84 10.82
N GLY A 36 18.83 -5.01 10.18
CA GLY A 36 18.59 -6.31 10.83
C GLY A 36 17.11 -6.67 10.99
N GLY A 37 16.20 -5.86 10.44
CA GLY A 37 14.76 -6.09 10.49
C GLY A 37 14.33 -7.30 9.68
N TRP A 38 13.17 -7.85 10.01
CA TRP A 38 12.54 -8.94 9.29
C TRP A 38 12.20 -8.54 7.86
N ILE A 39 12.80 -9.26 6.91
CA ILE A 39 12.58 -9.11 5.47
C ILE A 39 11.39 -9.94 4.97
N TYR A 40 10.42 -10.22 5.83
CA TYR A 40 9.22 -10.93 5.43
C TYR A 40 8.35 -10.01 4.57
N ILE A 41 8.06 -10.44 3.35
CA ILE A 41 7.19 -9.71 2.42
C ILE A 41 5.77 -10.20 2.64
N HIS A 42 4.87 -9.28 2.96
CA HIS A 42 3.47 -9.59 3.07
C HIS A 42 2.72 -9.34 1.75
N ASP A 43 2.92 -8.15 1.16
CA ASP A 43 2.24 -7.75 -0.08
C ASP A 43 3.16 -6.96 -1.01
N MET A 44 2.75 -6.81 -2.26
CA MET A 44 3.42 -6.00 -3.28
C MET A 44 2.45 -5.49 -4.33
N THR A 45 2.62 -4.23 -4.71
CA THR A 45 1.91 -3.60 -5.82
C THR A 45 2.88 -3.26 -6.95
N VAL A 46 2.38 -3.20 -8.18
CA VAL A 46 3.19 -2.88 -9.37
C VAL A 46 2.55 -1.72 -10.09
N GLN A 47 3.31 -0.64 -10.30
CA GLN A 47 2.81 0.58 -10.90
C GLN A 47 3.82 1.17 -11.89
N THR A 48 3.34 1.56 -13.07
CA THR A 48 4.10 2.43 -13.98
C THR A 48 4.07 3.85 -13.42
N TRP A 49 5.21 4.54 -13.43
CA TRP A 49 5.32 5.92 -12.97
C TRP A 49 4.20 6.79 -13.57
N PRO A 50 3.36 7.44 -12.75
CA PRO A 50 2.20 8.15 -13.24
C PRO A 50 2.52 9.51 -13.87
N GLY A 51 3.75 10.02 -13.71
CA GLY A 51 4.20 11.28 -14.29
C GLY A 51 4.44 11.19 -15.79
N ASP A 52 4.00 12.20 -16.53
CA ASP A 52 4.05 12.29 -17.99
C ASP A 52 5.17 13.19 -18.54
N ASP A 53 5.99 13.80 -17.67
CA ASP A 53 7.14 14.62 -18.08
C ASP A 53 8.21 13.74 -18.77
N PRO A 54 8.48 13.93 -20.07
CA PRO A 54 9.49 13.15 -20.79
C PRO A 54 10.93 13.34 -20.28
N ASN A 55 11.17 14.38 -19.46
CA ASN A 55 12.47 14.64 -18.85
C ASN A 55 12.63 14.00 -17.48
N ASP A 56 11.56 13.47 -16.88
CA ASP A 56 11.65 12.69 -15.65
C ASP A 56 12.23 11.30 -15.99
N PRO A 57 13.36 10.89 -15.38
CA PRO A 57 13.99 9.59 -15.65
C PRO A 57 13.12 8.38 -15.29
N ARG A 58 12.03 8.59 -14.54
CA ARG A 58 11.03 7.58 -14.19
C ARG A 58 9.91 7.48 -15.21
N ASN A 59 9.77 8.45 -16.13
CA ASN A 59 8.71 8.43 -17.15
C ASN A 59 8.74 7.13 -17.97
N GLY A 60 7.60 6.43 -18.00
CA GLY A 60 7.46 5.13 -18.66
C GLY A 60 8.11 3.94 -17.94
N ARG A 61 8.75 4.14 -16.78
CA ARG A 61 9.31 3.08 -15.95
C ARG A 61 8.26 2.45 -15.06
N THR A 62 8.45 1.19 -14.69
CA THR A 62 7.54 0.42 -13.84
C THR A 62 8.26 -0.09 -12.60
N TYR A 63 7.60 0.04 -11.45
CA TYR A 63 8.15 -0.25 -10.14
C TYR A 63 7.29 -1.23 -9.37
N VAL A 64 7.94 -2.07 -8.56
CA VAL A 64 7.29 -2.86 -7.50
C VAL A 64 7.43 -2.10 -6.20
N TYR A 65 6.33 -1.94 -5.47
CA TYR A 65 6.29 -1.38 -4.11
C TYR A 65 5.99 -2.53 -3.16
N GLY A 66 7.00 -2.99 -2.43
CA GLY A 66 6.91 -4.12 -1.51
C GLY A 66 6.66 -3.69 -0.07
N ALA A 67 5.68 -4.33 0.56
CA ALA A 67 5.39 -4.28 1.99
C ALA A 67 6.24 -5.34 2.71
N TYR A 68 7.40 -4.93 3.22
CA TYR A 68 8.19 -5.77 4.09
C TYR A 68 7.93 -5.34 5.52
N TRP A 69 7.73 -6.27 6.46
CA TRP A 69 7.45 -5.96 7.86
C TRP A 69 8.42 -4.92 8.43
N GLU A 70 9.51 -5.36 9.05
CA GLU A 70 10.42 -4.42 9.72
C GLU A 70 11.45 -3.85 8.76
N ALA A 71 11.56 -4.39 7.55
CA ALA A 71 12.31 -3.75 6.51
C ALA A 71 11.53 -2.60 5.86
N GLY A 72 10.25 -2.38 6.10
CA GLY A 72 9.52 -1.21 5.60
C GLY A 72 9.23 -1.23 4.10
N LEU A 73 8.94 -0.06 3.52
CA LEU A 73 8.70 0.06 2.08
C LEU A 73 9.98 -0.23 1.30
N ARG A 74 9.85 -1.00 0.22
CA ARG A 74 10.93 -1.31 -0.73
C ARG A 74 10.46 -1.13 -2.15
N ILE A 75 11.19 -0.34 -2.94
CA ILE A 75 10.85 -0.03 -4.32
C ILE A 75 11.86 -0.69 -5.24
N PHE A 76 11.40 -1.51 -6.18
CA PHE A 76 12.26 -2.19 -7.16
C PHE A 76 11.92 -1.75 -8.59
N ASP A 77 12.93 -1.46 -9.41
CA ASP A 77 12.71 -1.15 -10.83
C ASP A 77 12.54 -2.46 -11.62
N VAL A 78 11.39 -2.63 -12.24
CA VAL A 78 11.05 -3.80 -13.08
C VAL A 78 10.81 -3.42 -14.54
N SER A 79 11.26 -2.24 -14.96
CA SER A 79 11.08 -1.74 -16.33
C SER A 79 11.77 -2.63 -17.36
N ASP A 80 12.95 -3.15 -17.01
CA ASP A 80 13.81 -3.91 -17.91
C ASP A 80 13.71 -5.43 -17.68
N VAL A 81 12.56 -5.92 -17.19
CA VAL A 81 12.31 -7.36 -17.04
C VAL A 81 12.45 -8.04 -18.41
N PRO A 82 13.25 -9.13 -18.53
CA PRO A 82 13.40 -9.83 -19.78
C PRO A 82 12.05 -10.36 -20.28
N HIS A 83 11.62 -9.87 -21.43
CA HIS A 83 10.30 -10.15 -22.00
C HIS A 83 10.41 -10.37 -23.52
N PRO A 84 9.69 -11.34 -24.10
CA PRO A 84 9.77 -11.63 -25.54
C PRO A 84 9.43 -10.45 -26.45
N GLY A 85 8.59 -9.54 -25.97
CA GLY A 85 8.18 -8.33 -26.70
C GLY A 85 9.19 -7.18 -26.65
N ASN A 86 10.19 -7.25 -25.77
CA ASN A 86 11.27 -6.25 -25.67
C ASN A 86 12.49 -6.73 -26.48
N ASP A 87 13.13 -7.80 -26.02
CA ASP A 87 14.24 -8.48 -26.72
C ASP A 87 14.08 -10.00 -26.60
N LEU A 88 13.76 -10.66 -27.72
CA LEU A 88 13.57 -12.10 -27.77
C LEU A 88 14.88 -12.87 -27.54
N VAL A 89 16.02 -12.35 -27.99
CA VAL A 89 17.32 -13.02 -27.85
C VAL A 89 17.76 -12.98 -26.40
N GLU A 90 17.66 -11.82 -25.76
CA GLU A 90 17.94 -11.68 -24.32
C GLU A 90 17.00 -12.57 -23.50
N TYR A 91 15.68 -12.49 -23.76
CA TYR A 91 14.68 -13.30 -23.06
C TYR A 91 15.02 -14.80 -23.14
N LEU A 92 15.32 -15.32 -24.33
CA LEU A 92 15.66 -16.73 -24.51
C LEU A 92 16.95 -17.10 -23.78
N ALA A 93 17.96 -16.25 -23.80
CA ALA A 93 19.22 -16.47 -23.09
C ALA A 93 19.00 -16.53 -21.57
N VAL A 94 18.30 -15.55 -21.00
CA VAL A 94 17.99 -15.50 -19.57
C VAL A 94 17.11 -16.67 -19.14
N ALA A 95 16.02 -16.93 -19.86
CA ALA A 95 15.11 -18.03 -19.56
C ALA A 95 15.82 -19.40 -19.64
N ALA A 96 16.66 -19.62 -20.66
CA ALA A 96 17.44 -20.85 -20.79
C ALA A 96 18.47 -21.00 -19.67
N ALA A 97 19.15 -19.92 -19.28
CA ALA A 97 20.11 -19.93 -18.18
C ALA A 97 19.42 -20.19 -16.83
N CYS A 98 18.31 -19.50 -16.52
CA CYS A 98 17.49 -19.75 -15.33
C CYS A 98 17.02 -21.21 -15.29
N ARG A 99 16.52 -21.76 -16.41
CA ARG A 99 16.07 -23.15 -16.46
C ARG A 99 17.22 -24.14 -16.32
N GLY A 100 18.35 -23.90 -17.00
CA GLY A 100 19.53 -24.75 -16.98
C GLY A 100 20.20 -24.82 -15.61
N SER A 101 20.09 -23.77 -14.80
CA SER A 101 20.55 -23.73 -13.42
C SER A 101 19.51 -24.19 -12.40
N PHE A 102 18.37 -24.76 -12.84
CA PHE A 102 17.24 -25.13 -11.98
C PHE A 102 16.71 -23.96 -11.13
N GLY A 103 16.73 -22.75 -11.69
CA GLY A 103 16.25 -21.53 -11.05
C GLY A 103 17.22 -20.91 -10.04
N THR A 104 18.43 -21.46 -9.89
CA THR A 104 19.44 -20.95 -8.96
C THR A 104 20.20 -19.76 -9.53
N GLN A 105 20.84 -18.99 -8.64
CA GLN A 105 21.70 -17.86 -8.97
C GLN A 105 22.98 -18.24 -9.76
N LEU A 106 23.20 -19.52 -10.09
CA LEU A 106 24.28 -19.93 -10.98
C LEU A 106 24.01 -19.59 -12.46
N GLY A 107 22.74 -19.42 -12.82
CA GLY A 107 22.31 -19.09 -14.19
C GLY A 107 21.16 -18.09 -14.26
N CYS A 108 20.37 -17.95 -13.20
CA CYS A 108 19.30 -16.97 -13.14
C CYS A 108 19.82 -15.68 -12.52
N ASN A 109 20.45 -14.83 -13.33
CA ASN A 109 21.27 -13.70 -12.85
C ASN A 109 20.62 -12.33 -12.98
N TRP A 110 19.53 -12.19 -13.74
CA TRP A 110 18.83 -10.92 -13.83
C TRP A 110 18.22 -10.55 -12.48
N ARG A 111 18.45 -9.33 -12.02
CA ARG A 111 17.96 -8.81 -10.75
C ARG A 111 17.28 -7.47 -10.96
N ALA A 112 16.07 -7.32 -10.43
CA ALA A 112 15.45 -6.01 -10.31
C ALA A 112 16.25 -5.22 -9.26
N PRO A 113 16.79 -4.04 -9.61
CA PRO A 113 17.50 -3.22 -8.64
C PRO A 113 16.52 -2.62 -7.62
N GLU A 114 16.90 -2.67 -6.34
CA GLU A 114 16.24 -1.87 -5.30
C GLU A 114 16.62 -0.41 -5.50
N VAL A 115 15.62 0.43 -5.78
CA VAL A 115 15.78 1.84 -6.13
C VAL A 115 15.13 2.76 -5.11
N GLY A 116 14.56 2.26 -4.01
CA GLY A 116 13.94 3.12 -3.01
C GLY A 116 13.61 2.35 -1.75
N LEU A 117 13.63 3.06 -0.62
CA LEU A 117 13.26 2.48 0.67
C LEU A 117 12.73 3.53 1.64
N TRP A 118 11.88 3.11 2.57
CA TRP A 118 11.45 3.91 3.71
C TRP A 118 11.30 3.02 4.96
N MET A 119 11.86 3.48 6.08
CA MET A 119 11.89 2.77 7.37
C MET A 119 11.86 3.73 8.57
N GLU A 120 11.31 4.93 8.39
CA GLU A 120 11.23 5.95 9.45
C GLU A 120 9.91 5.80 10.22
N PHE A 121 9.72 4.62 10.83
CA PHE A 121 8.51 4.30 11.59
C PHE A 121 8.32 5.22 12.79
N GLU A 122 7.09 5.27 13.32
CA GLU A 122 6.78 6.00 14.55
C GLU A 122 7.72 5.63 15.71
N ASP A 123 8.01 6.62 16.55
CA ASP A 123 8.80 6.51 17.78
C ASP A 123 7.84 6.81 18.95
N PHE A 124 7.12 5.80 19.44
CA PHE A 124 6.09 6.01 20.46
C PHE A 124 6.67 6.21 21.85
N ASP A 125 7.86 5.65 22.14
CA ASP A 125 8.52 5.83 23.44
C ASP A 125 9.42 7.07 23.51
N ASN A 126 9.61 7.75 22.37
CA ASN A 126 10.39 8.97 22.18
C ASN A 126 11.88 8.80 22.54
N ASP A 127 12.45 7.62 22.28
CA ASP A 127 13.87 7.35 22.51
C ASP A 127 14.79 7.84 21.37
N GLY A 128 14.19 8.32 20.27
CA GLY A 128 14.87 8.82 19.07
C GLY A 128 15.21 7.74 18.06
N GLN A 129 14.74 6.51 18.23
CA GLN A 129 14.78 5.43 17.26
C GLN A 129 13.36 5.07 16.79
N PRO A 130 13.20 4.66 15.52
CA PRO A 130 11.91 4.15 15.07
C PRO A 130 11.54 2.89 15.85
N ASP A 131 10.28 2.70 16.23
CA ASP A 131 9.82 1.50 16.91
C ASP A 131 9.84 0.31 15.94
N SER A 132 10.78 -0.60 16.15
CA SER A 132 10.92 -1.84 15.39
C SER A 132 11.60 -2.92 16.23
N GLY A 133 11.53 -4.19 15.83
CA GLY A 133 12.24 -5.26 16.55
C GLY A 133 13.76 -5.07 16.63
N THR A 134 14.34 -4.20 15.80
CA THR A 134 15.78 -3.90 15.81
C THR A 134 16.19 -2.85 16.85
N THR A 135 15.24 -2.08 17.37
CA THR A 135 15.45 -0.87 18.18
C THR A 135 14.74 -0.92 19.52
N GLY A 136 13.69 -1.72 19.67
CA GLY A 136 12.93 -1.87 20.92
C GLY A 136 11.55 -2.43 20.59
N ASN A 137 11.21 -3.62 21.11
CA ASN A 137 10.09 -4.42 20.59
C ASN A 137 8.81 -4.38 21.45
N GLU A 138 8.51 -3.26 22.12
CA GLU A 138 7.21 -3.11 22.79
C GLU A 138 6.11 -2.67 21.80
N ASN A 139 6.46 -1.87 20.78
CA ASN A 139 5.54 -1.36 19.77
C ASN A 139 5.85 -1.85 18.34
N GLY A 140 6.79 -2.78 18.17
CA GLY A 140 7.30 -3.19 16.86
C GLY A 140 6.20 -3.58 15.88
N GLY A 141 5.20 -4.35 16.33
CA GLY A 141 4.04 -4.67 15.49
C GLY A 141 3.22 -3.45 15.07
N ARG A 142 2.91 -2.56 16.02
CA ARG A 142 2.11 -1.34 15.79
C ARG A 142 2.74 -0.38 14.80
N ALA A 143 4.06 -0.23 14.85
CA ALA A 143 4.77 0.76 14.05
C ALA A 143 5.36 0.20 12.75
N SER A 144 5.78 -1.06 12.74
CA SER A 144 6.76 -1.55 11.77
C SER A 144 6.49 -2.94 11.20
N TYR A 145 5.29 -3.52 11.31
CA TYR A 145 4.97 -4.74 10.55
C TYR A 145 4.18 -4.36 9.29
N ILE A 146 4.81 -3.67 8.34
CA ILE A 146 4.14 -3.25 7.09
C ILE A 146 3.59 -4.47 6.36
N HIS A 147 2.25 -4.53 6.30
CA HIS A 147 1.47 -5.61 5.70
C HIS A 147 1.00 -5.25 4.29
N TYR A 148 0.77 -3.95 4.05
CA TYR A 148 0.24 -3.44 2.79
C TYR A 148 1.04 -2.23 2.31
N ALA A 149 1.23 -2.13 0.99
CA ALA A 149 1.91 -1.01 0.35
C ALA A 149 1.34 -0.76 -1.05
N GLU A 150 0.86 0.45 -1.29
CA GLU A 150 0.22 0.82 -2.54
C GLU A 150 0.53 2.27 -2.95
N PRO A 151 1.11 2.48 -4.14
CA PRO A 151 1.27 3.81 -4.68
C PRO A 151 -0.05 4.35 -5.22
N ILE A 152 -0.27 5.66 -5.06
CA ILE A 152 -1.47 6.32 -5.60
C ILE A 152 -1.30 6.51 -7.10
N ASP A 153 -2.37 6.24 -7.87
CA ASP A 153 -2.35 6.21 -9.34
C ASP A 153 -2.19 7.56 -10.02
N GLN A 154 -2.43 8.65 -9.29
CA GLN A 154 -2.36 10.00 -9.81
C GLN A 154 -1.38 10.85 -9.01
N MET A 155 -0.60 11.67 -9.71
CA MET A 155 0.16 12.72 -9.07
C MET A 155 -0.68 13.99 -8.95
N VAL A 156 -0.58 14.68 -7.82
CA VAL A 156 -1.44 15.83 -7.48
C VAL A 156 -0.63 17.09 -7.20
N ASP A 157 -1.12 18.25 -7.64
CA ASP A 157 -0.54 19.54 -7.26
C ASP A 157 -1.10 19.96 -5.90
N ALA A 158 -0.27 19.95 -4.86
CA ALA A 158 -0.67 20.27 -3.50
C ALA A 158 -0.25 21.68 -3.04
N THR A 159 0.05 22.58 -3.98
CA THR A 159 0.46 23.96 -3.66
C THR A 159 -0.58 24.75 -2.89
N HIS A 160 -1.88 24.49 -3.11
CA HIS A 160 -2.97 25.11 -2.35
C HIS A 160 -2.97 24.71 -0.86
N LEU A 161 -2.38 23.56 -0.52
CA LEU A 161 -2.16 23.11 0.85
C LEU A 161 -0.91 23.72 1.49
N GLY A 162 -0.01 24.31 0.68
CA GLY A 162 1.27 24.85 1.14
C GLY A 162 2.49 23.97 0.85
N TYR A 163 2.34 22.90 0.05
CA TYR A 163 3.48 22.11 -0.44
C TYR A 163 4.25 22.85 -1.55
N PRO A 164 5.51 22.44 -1.84
CA PRO A 164 6.28 23.01 -2.94
C PRO A 164 5.59 22.90 -4.32
N GLU A 165 5.97 23.78 -5.25
CA GLU A 165 5.49 23.73 -6.63
C GLU A 165 5.87 22.42 -7.32
N GLY A 166 4.90 21.82 -8.01
CA GLY A 166 5.05 20.54 -8.69
C GLY A 166 4.00 19.53 -8.25
N LYS A 167 3.85 18.45 -9.02
CA LYS A 167 2.96 17.36 -8.64
C LYS A 167 3.69 16.41 -7.69
N ILE A 168 2.95 15.90 -6.71
CA ILE A 168 3.39 14.94 -5.70
C ILE A 168 2.86 13.54 -6.07
N HIS A 169 3.74 12.55 -6.08
CA HIS A 169 3.38 11.12 -6.06
C HIS A 169 3.38 10.64 -4.62
N MET A 170 2.36 9.88 -4.25
CA MET A 170 2.16 9.40 -2.89
C MET A 170 2.17 7.88 -2.85
N THR A 171 2.54 7.32 -1.70
CA THR A 171 2.43 5.89 -1.44
C THR A 171 1.86 5.68 -0.06
N PHE A 172 0.81 4.88 0.03
CA PHE A 172 0.19 4.48 1.28
C PHE A 172 0.79 3.14 1.71
N VAL A 173 1.25 3.06 2.96
CA VAL A 173 1.71 1.81 3.57
C VAL A 173 1.03 1.63 4.91
N ALA A 174 0.72 0.39 5.29
CA ALA A 174 0.01 0.15 6.54
C ALA A 174 0.44 -1.15 7.21
N THR A 175 0.45 -1.14 8.55
CA THR A 175 0.95 -2.23 9.37
C THR A 175 -0.14 -3.20 9.76
N GLU A 176 0.18 -4.49 9.86
CA GLU A 176 -0.62 -5.43 10.63
C GLU A 176 -0.20 -5.42 12.10
N VAL A 177 -1.15 -5.65 13.00
CA VAL A 177 -0.86 -5.89 14.42
C VAL A 177 -1.43 -7.23 14.89
N LEU A 178 -0.59 -7.95 15.64
CA LEU A 178 -0.90 -9.28 16.16
C LEU A 178 -1.78 -9.24 17.42
N GLU A 179 -1.81 -8.10 18.09
CA GLU A 179 -2.66 -7.81 19.24
C GLU A 179 -2.89 -6.29 19.32
N THR A 180 -4.03 -5.86 19.84
CA THR A 180 -4.38 -4.43 19.89
C THR A 180 -4.30 -3.83 21.30
N THR A 181 -3.50 -4.44 22.17
CA THR A 181 -3.26 -3.99 23.56
C THR A 181 -2.53 -2.65 23.62
N VAL A 182 -1.70 -2.37 22.62
CA VAL A 182 -0.83 -1.18 22.52
C VAL A 182 -1.23 -0.23 21.38
N GLY A 183 -2.13 -0.64 20.47
CA GLY A 183 -2.61 0.17 19.35
C GLY A 183 -3.28 -0.67 18.26
N THR A 184 -3.75 -0.04 17.19
CA THR A 184 -4.46 -0.70 16.07
C THR A 184 -3.62 -0.78 14.80
N GLY A 185 -2.35 -0.35 14.87
CA GLY A 185 -1.44 -0.38 13.74
C GLY A 185 -1.47 0.92 12.95
N MET A 186 -0.28 1.40 12.62
CA MET A 186 -0.08 2.61 11.85
C MET A 186 -0.32 2.36 10.37
N ALA A 187 -0.93 3.33 9.73
CA ALA A 187 -0.81 3.61 8.32
C ALA A 187 0.06 4.86 8.13
N TYR A 188 0.71 4.97 6.98
CA TYR A 188 1.60 6.06 6.64
C TYR A 188 1.33 6.50 5.21
N LEU A 189 1.07 7.79 5.05
CA LEU A 189 1.08 8.44 3.75
C LEU A 189 2.50 8.98 3.51
N LEU A 190 3.14 8.50 2.46
CA LEU A 190 4.50 8.86 2.09
C LEU A 190 4.50 9.72 0.83
N ASP A 191 5.36 10.74 0.79
CA ASP A 191 5.75 11.41 -0.44
C ASP A 191 6.84 10.57 -1.12
N THR A 192 6.55 10.03 -2.29
CA THR A 192 7.48 9.22 -3.12
C THR A 192 7.93 9.96 -4.37
N THR A 193 7.75 11.28 -4.39
CA THR A 193 8.22 12.18 -5.46
C THR A 193 9.73 12.39 -5.46
N PRO A 194 10.41 12.63 -4.32
CA PRO A 194 11.82 12.97 -4.33
C PRO A 194 12.68 11.81 -4.81
N TYR A 195 13.70 12.13 -5.61
CA TYR A 195 14.68 11.15 -6.06
C TYR A 195 16.04 11.81 -6.25
N GLU A 196 17.08 10.98 -6.28
CA GLU A 196 18.42 11.35 -6.69
C GLU A 196 18.91 10.44 -7.83
N MET A 197 19.90 10.92 -8.58
CA MET A 197 20.58 10.10 -9.59
C MET A 197 21.90 9.58 -9.01
N VAL A 198 22.00 8.25 -8.85
CA VAL A 198 23.21 7.59 -8.36
C VAL A 198 23.77 6.71 -9.48
N ASN A 199 24.96 7.08 -9.98
CA ASN A 199 25.63 6.37 -11.08
C ASN A 199 24.73 6.19 -12.33
N GLY A 200 23.87 7.16 -12.62
CA GLY A 200 22.96 7.12 -13.77
C GLY A 200 21.65 6.37 -13.54
N ASN A 201 21.42 5.83 -12.33
CA ASN A 201 20.17 5.19 -11.95
C ASN A 201 19.37 6.08 -11.00
N VAL A 202 18.04 5.99 -11.09
CA VAL A 202 17.13 6.64 -10.14
C VAL A 202 17.25 5.96 -8.78
N ARG A 203 17.25 6.78 -7.72
CA ARG A 203 17.01 6.34 -6.36
C ARG A 203 15.94 7.23 -5.72
N PHE A 204 14.78 6.65 -5.42
CA PHE A 204 13.73 7.31 -4.66
C PHE A 204 14.19 7.63 -3.25
N LEU A 205 13.71 8.77 -2.76
CA LEU A 205 13.92 9.26 -1.40
C LEU A 205 12.55 9.48 -0.74
N PRO A 206 11.79 8.41 -0.45
CA PRO A 206 10.49 8.57 0.18
C PRO A 206 10.61 9.28 1.53
N SER A 207 9.63 10.11 1.86
CA SER A 207 9.53 10.79 3.15
C SER A 207 8.11 10.70 3.70
N LEU A 208 7.99 10.76 5.02
CA LEU A 208 6.69 10.74 5.67
C LEU A 208 5.95 12.07 5.44
N ILE A 209 4.72 12.00 4.92
CA ILE A 209 3.77 13.12 4.97
C ILE A 209 3.12 13.15 6.35
N HIS A 210 2.40 12.08 6.71
CA HIS A 210 1.78 11.93 8.02
C HIS A 210 1.40 10.47 8.27
N GLY A 211 1.38 10.07 9.55
CA GLY A 211 0.86 8.78 9.99
C GLY A 211 -0.65 8.82 10.25
N TRP A 212 -1.33 7.70 10.20
CA TRP A 212 -2.72 7.57 10.60
C TRP A 212 -2.89 6.27 11.37
N GLU A 213 -3.76 6.25 12.36
CA GLU A 213 -4.09 5.02 13.08
C GLU A 213 -5.59 4.93 13.25
N THR A 214 -6.13 3.73 13.10
CA THR A 214 -7.57 3.51 13.31
C THR A 214 -7.93 3.92 14.73
N PRO A 215 -8.86 4.87 14.93
CA PRO A 215 -9.26 5.28 16.27
C PRO A 215 -9.65 4.08 17.13
N PHE A 216 -9.01 3.95 18.29
CA PHE A 216 -9.27 2.84 19.20
C PHE A 216 -10.69 2.94 19.78
N ALA A 217 -11.43 1.84 19.71
CA ALA A 217 -12.71 1.66 20.40
C ALA A 217 -12.67 0.30 21.12
N GLU A 218 -13.39 0.15 22.24
CA GLU A 218 -13.44 -1.12 22.99
C GLU A 218 -13.88 -2.32 22.12
N HIS A 219 -14.63 -2.06 21.04
CA HIS A 219 -15.05 -3.05 20.06
C HIS A 219 -13.95 -3.53 19.10
N HIS A 220 -12.78 -2.87 19.09
CA HIS A 220 -11.60 -3.23 18.29
C HIS A 220 -10.53 -3.96 19.11
N TYR A 221 -10.86 -4.38 20.34
CA TYR A 221 -9.90 -5.07 21.20
C TYR A 221 -9.72 -6.54 20.79
N ILE A 222 -8.52 -6.86 20.33
CA ILE A 222 -8.04 -8.21 20.07
C ILE A 222 -7.04 -8.60 21.16
N PRO A 223 -7.33 -9.65 21.98
CA PRO A 223 -6.36 -10.15 22.93
C PRO A 223 -5.22 -10.87 22.22
N GLY A 224 -4.01 -10.76 22.75
CA GLY A 224 -2.87 -11.56 22.26
C GLY A 224 -3.02 -13.06 22.51
N GLY A 225 -2.28 -13.84 21.74
CA GLY A 225 -2.14 -15.29 21.93
C GLY A 225 -2.96 -16.16 20.97
N ASP A 226 -3.82 -15.57 20.15
CA ASP A 226 -4.54 -16.25 19.07
C ASP A 226 -4.00 -15.80 17.70
N GLU A 227 -3.14 -16.63 17.08
CA GLU A 227 -2.41 -16.33 15.82
C GLU A 227 -3.30 -15.97 14.61
N TRP A 228 -4.62 -16.07 14.72
CA TRP A 228 -5.58 -15.83 13.64
C TRP A 228 -6.45 -14.58 13.83
N LEU A 229 -6.19 -13.78 14.87
CA LEU A 229 -6.87 -12.51 15.13
C LEU A 229 -5.90 -11.37 14.85
N LEU A 230 -5.81 -10.95 13.60
CA LEU A 230 -4.84 -9.97 13.13
C LEU A 230 -5.58 -8.70 12.72
N PHE A 231 -5.37 -7.60 13.43
CA PHE A 231 -5.89 -6.32 12.96
C PHE A 231 -5.00 -5.88 11.81
N SER A 232 -5.52 -5.99 10.58
CA SER A 232 -4.67 -5.95 9.40
C SER A 232 -5.32 -5.21 8.23
N PRO A 233 -4.67 -4.16 7.69
CA PRO A 233 -5.09 -3.49 6.48
C PRO A 233 -4.80 -4.39 5.28
N HIS A 234 -5.83 -4.98 4.69
CA HIS A 234 -5.67 -6.01 3.67
C HIS A 234 -5.80 -5.50 2.24
N ASN A 235 -6.38 -4.31 2.09
CA ASN A 235 -6.46 -3.61 0.82
C ASN A 235 -6.71 -2.14 1.10
N ALA A 236 -6.18 -1.28 0.25
CA ALA A 236 -6.66 0.07 0.09
C ALA A 236 -7.06 0.24 -1.38
N ASP A 237 -8.03 1.10 -1.63
CA ASP A 237 -8.23 1.69 -2.95
C ASP A 237 -8.17 3.21 -2.79
N HIS A 238 -7.82 3.93 -3.84
CA HIS A 238 -7.57 5.36 -3.79
C HIS A 238 -8.23 6.05 -4.97
N GLU A 239 -8.92 7.15 -4.66
CA GLU A 239 -9.55 7.98 -5.69
C GLU A 239 -9.13 9.42 -5.48
N ILE A 240 -8.64 10.04 -6.57
CA ILE A 240 -8.42 11.47 -6.67
C ILE A 240 -9.57 12.05 -7.49
N PHE A 241 -10.44 12.79 -6.81
CA PHE A 241 -11.60 13.44 -7.36
C PHE A 241 -11.22 14.80 -7.92
N GLN A 242 -11.75 15.15 -9.09
CA GLN A 242 -11.68 16.52 -9.59
C GLN A 242 -12.75 17.38 -8.92
N THR A 243 -12.36 18.51 -8.32
CA THR A 243 -13.28 19.45 -7.67
C THR A 243 -13.53 20.71 -8.51
N GLY A 244 -14.45 21.55 -8.08
CA GLY A 244 -14.82 22.80 -8.78
C GLY A 244 -15.63 22.59 -10.08
N LEU A 245 -16.08 21.37 -10.36
CA LEU A 245 -16.91 21.07 -11.53
C LEU A 245 -18.42 21.26 -11.24
N PRO A 246 -19.21 21.77 -12.21
CA PRO A 246 -20.65 21.89 -12.04
C PRO A 246 -21.31 20.54 -11.75
N GLY A 247 -22.11 20.46 -10.68
CA GLY A 247 -22.86 19.25 -10.31
C GLY A 247 -22.10 18.28 -9.40
N PHE A 248 -20.83 18.56 -9.07
CA PHE A 248 -20.04 17.78 -8.12
C PHE A 248 -19.78 18.57 -6.83
N PRO A 249 -19.64 17.88 -5.69
CA PRO A 249 -19.25 18.51 -4.44
C PRO A 249 -17.80 18.99 -4.55
N ASP A 250 -17.49 20.06 -3.81
CA ASP A 250 -16.13 20.49 -3.59
C ASP A 250 -15.85 20.34 -2.09
N ASN A 251 -15.21 19.24 -1.73
CA ASN A 251 -14.74 18.99 -0.37
C ASN A 251 -13.24 19.26 -0.25
N SER A 252 -12.63 19.86 -1.28
CA SER A 252 -11.19 20.10 -1.25
C SER A 252 -10.83 21.18 -0.25
N HIS A 253 -9.56 21.21 0.14
CA HIS A 253 -9.00 22.27 0.98
C HIS A 253 -8.67 23.54 0.16
N GLY A 254 -9.55 23.89 -0.80
CA GLY A 254 -9.42 25.06 -1.68
C GLY A 254 -8.64 24.79 -2.97
N GLY A 255 -8.48 23.53 -3.35
CA GLY A 255 -7.78 23.07 -4.55
C GLY A 255 -8.71 22.77 -5.73
N ALA A 256 -8.16 22.06 -6.70
CA ALA A 256 -8.90 21.53 -7.86
C ALA A 256 -9.07 20.01 -7.81
N TRP A 257 -8.63 19.39 -6.72
CA TRP A 257 -8.77 17.97 -6.46
C TRP A 257 -8.99 17.74 -4.97
N ASP A 258 -9.50 16.56 -4.66
CA ASP A 258 -9.70 16.02 -3.32
C ASP A 258 -9.42 14.52 -3.40
N GLY A 259 -8.85 13.92 -2.36
CA GLY A 259 -8.30 12.56 -2.40
C GLY A 259 -8.76 11.70 -1.23
N ARG A 260 -9.12 10.45 -1.51
CA ARG A 260 -9.59 9.50 -0.49
C ARG A 260 -8.88 8.16 -0.59
N ILE A 261 -8.64 7.55 0.57
CA ILE A 261 -8.17 6.18 0.72
C ILE A 261 -9.31 5.36 1.34
N TYR A 262 -9.73 4.30 0.65
CA TYR A 262 -10.73 3.34 1.09
C TYR A 262 -10.01 2.11 1.61
N MET A 263 -9.72 2.08 2.90
CA MET A 263 -8.94 1.00 3.52
C MET A 263 -9.87 -0.09 4.07
N GLY A 264 -9.77 -1.29 3.49
CA GLY A 264 -10.39 -2.50 4.01
C GLY A 264 -9.49 -3.16 5.04
N ASN A 265 -10.03 -3.42 6.23
CA ASN A 265 -9.28 -3.93 7.36
C ASN A 265 -9.96 -5.15 8.02
N TYR A 266 -9.14 -6.13 8.39
CA TYR A 266 -9.57 -7.27 9.20
C TYR A 266 -9.92 -6.85 10.61
N HIS A 267 -11.10 -7.30 11.06
CA HIS A 267 -11.65 -7.03 12.39
C HIS A 267 -11.97 -5.57 12.70
N SER A 268 -11.74 -4.64 11.77
CA SER A 268 -12.13 -3.24 11.93
C SER A 268 -12.83 -2.63 10.72
N GLY A 269 -13.16 -3.42 9.70
CA GLY A 269 -14.07 -2.99 8.63
C GLY A 269 -13.44 -1.99 7.66
N LEU A 270 -14.27 -1.13 7.08
CA LEU A 270 -13.88 -0.09 6.13
C LEU A 270 -13.57 1.19 6.89
N TRP A 271 -12.45 1.83 6.54
CA TRP A 271 -12.09 3.19 6.95
C TRP A 271 -11.83 4.04 5.72
N ILE A 272 -12.42 5.23 5.66
CA ILE A 272 -12.24 6.18 4.56
C ILE A 272 -11.46 7.37 5.10
N ILE A 273 -10.27 7.57 4.55
CA ILE A 273 -9.28 8.53 5.01
C ILE A 273 -9.12 9.62 3.95
N ASP A 274 -9.18 10.88 4.37
CA ASP A 274 -9.01 12.07 3.54
C ASP A 274 -7.53 12.43 3.42
N ILE A 275 -7.04 12.44 2.18
CA ILE A 275 -5.62 12.66 1.85
C ILE A 275 -5.23 14.10 2.15
N GLU A 276 -6.05 15.09 1.76
CA GLU A 276 -5.73 16.50 1.97
C GLU A 276 -5.62 16.85 3.46
N SER A 277 -6.51 16.30 4.28
CA SER A 277 -6.48 16.45 5.74
C SER A 277 -5.19 15.88 6.34
N LEU A 278 -4.71 14.72 5.87
CA LEU A 278 -3.40 14.18 6.30
C LEU A 278 -2.24 15.05 5.84
N MET A 279 -2.29 15.57 4.61
CA MET A 279 -1.26 16.47 4.08
C MET A 279 -1.19 17.77 4.88
N VAL A 280 -2.33 18.40 5.20
CA VAL A 280 -2.37 19.59 6.06
C VAL A 280 -1.82 19.28 7.45
N ALA A 281 -2.22 18.16 8.06
CA ALA A 281 -1.70 17.75 9.36
C ALA A 281 -0.18 17.56 9.36
N GLY A 282 0.39 17.02 8.27
CA GLY A 282 1.83 16.88 8.06
C GLY A 282 2.59 18.20 8.09
N LEU A 283 1.99 19.29 7.59
CA LEU A 283 2.58 20.63 7.61
C LEU A 283 2.44 21.31 8.98
N GLU A 284 1.31 21.13 9.65
CA GLU A 284 1.00 21.83 10.90
C GLU A 284 1.68 21.21 12.13
N GLN A 285 2.15 19.96 12.04
CA GLN A 285 2.75 19.20 13.14
C GLN A 285 1.88 19.23 14.42
N GLY A 286 0.57 19.14 14.22
CA GLY A 286 -0.44 19.23 15.28
C GLY A 286 -0.55 17.95 16.12
N ASN A 287 -1.62 17.87 16.92
CA ASN A 287 -1.91 16.65 17.67
C ASN A 287 -2.32 15.52 16.70
N LYS A 288 -1.54 14.43 16.66
CA LYS A 288 -1.79 13.29 15.76
C LYS A 288 -3.18 12.68 15.94
N SER A 289 -3.67 12.54 17.16
CA SER A 289 -5.01 11.98 17.41
C SER A 289 -6.13 12.85 16.85
N LEU A 290 -5.96 14.18 16.88
CA LEU A 290 -6.91 15.08 16.20
C LEU A 290 -6.82 14.90 14.69
N ALA A 291 -5.60 14.84 14.13
CA ALA A 291 -5.41 14.58 12.71
C ALA A 291 -6.04 13.26 12.24
N HIS A 292 -5.94 12.19 13.04
CA HIS A 292 -6.58 10.90 12.71
C HIS A 292 -8.11 11.02 12.65
N ILE A 293 -8.71 11.76 13.59
CA ILE A 293 -10.16 11.98 13.63
C ILE A 293 -10.58 12.87 12.47
N ASP A 294 -9.90 13.99 12.24
CA ASP A 294 -10.24 14.98 11.23
C ASP A 294 -10.09 14.42 9.82
N SER A 295 -9.10 13.56 9.58
CA SER A 295 -8.93 12.85 8.30
C SER A 295 -9.86 11.64 8.12
N THR A 296 -10.57 11.18 9.14
CA THR A 296 -11.51 10.05 8.98
C THR A 296 -12.88 10.56 8.55
N VAL A 297 -13.19 10.46 7.25
CA VAL A 297 -14.45 10.98 6.68
C VAL A 297 -15.58 9.96 6.63
N GLY A 298 -15.28 8.68 6.87
CA GLY A 298 -16.28 7.64 6.96
C GLY A 298 -15.71 6.32 7.47
N TYR A 299 -16.57 5.48 8.02
CA TYR A 299 -16.23 4.10 8.36
C TYR A 299 -17.46 3.20 8.26
N HIS A 300 -17.24 1.91 8.03
CA HIS A 300 -18.28 0.90 8.09
C HIS A 300 -17.75 -0.37 8.75
N LEU A 301 -18.40 -0.78 9.84
CA LEU A 301 -18.13 -2.05 10.50
C LEU A 301 -19.22 -3.03 10.10
N PRO A 302 -18.96 -4.01 9.21
CA PRO A 302 -19.91 -5.08 9.00
C PRO A 302 -20.09 -5.87 10.30
N HIS A 303 -21.24 -5.76 10.93
CA HIS A 303 -21.60 -6.56 12.10
C HIS A 303 -22.86 -7.37 11.82
N ALA A 304 -22.97 -8.53 12.46
CA ALA A 304 -24.25 -9.24 12.52
C ALA A 304 -25.26 -8.48 13.38
N ALA A 305 -26.51 -8.97 13.43
CA ALA A 305 -27.44 -8.54 14.45
C ALA A 305 -26.81 -8.69 15.86
N ASP A 306 -26.94 -7.66 16.68
CA ASP A 306 -26.40 -7.65 18.05
C ASP A 306 -26.81 -8.92 18.81
N GLY A 307 -25.81 -9.62 19.37
CA GLY A 307 -26.02 -10.84 20.16
C GLY A 307 -26.25 -12.12 19.37
N ALA A 308 -26.07 -12.13 18.04
CA ALA A 308 -26.10 -13.33 17.22
C ALA A 308 -24.70 -13.67 16.66
N PRO A 309 -24.18 -14.90 16.86
CA PRO A 309 -22.97 -15.35 16.18
C PRO A 309 -23.21 -15.45 14.66
N LEU A 310 -22.20 -15.10 13.87
CA LEU A 310 -22.24 -15.30 12.42
C LEU A 310 -21.74 -16.71 12.09
N ASP A 311 -22.65 -17.58 11.67
CA ASP A 311 -22.28 -18.86 11.07
C ASP A 311 -21.53 -18.62 9.76
N SER A 312 -20.27 -19.03 9.69
CA SER A 312 -19.46 -19.03 8.48
C SER A 312 -19.46 -20.42 7.85
N SER A 313 -19.62 -20.49 6.53
CA SER A 313 -19.59 -21.75 5.78
C SER A 313 -18.18 -22.24 5.45
N TYR A 314 -17.15 -21.43 5.69
CA TYR A 314 -15.77 -21.69 5.22
C TYR A 314 -14.70 -21.60 6.31
N TYR A 315 -14.81 -20.62 7.22
CA TYR A 315 -13.81 -20.36 8.27
C TYR A 315 -14.47 -19.81 9.54
N ASP A 316 -14.20 -20.43 10.70
CA ASP A 316 -14.60 -19.91 12.02
C ASP A 316 -13.49 -19.02 12.57
N PHE A 317 -13.56 -17.72 12.26
CA PHE A 317 -12.53 -16.77 12.66
C PHE A 317 -12.87 -15.99 13.95
N GLY A 318 -13.94 -16.35 14.67
CA GLY A 318 -14.25 -15.81 16.01
C GLY A 318 -14.69 -14.33 16.10
N PHE A 319 -14.25 -13.42 15.22
CA PHE A 319 -14.45 -11.97 15.33
C PHE A 319 -14.76 -11.29 13.99
N VAL A 320 -16.03 -11.06 13.67
CA VAL A 320 -16.45 -10.28 12.50
C VAL A 320 -16.32 -8.77 12.72
N PRO A 321 -16.00 -7.96 11.69
CA PRO A 321 -15.90 -8.26 10.24
C PRO A 321 -14.54 -8.79 9.72
N PHE A 322 -14.53 -9.47 8.57
CA PHE A 322 -13.31 -9.90 7.83
C PHE A 322 -13.27 -9.29 6.43
N LEU A 323 -13.00 -7.99 6.29
CA LEU A 323 -12.95 -7.35 4.98
C LEU A 323 -11.61 -7.60 4.29
N TRP A 324 -11.64 -8.36 3.19
CA TRP A 324 -10.47 -8.65 2.34
C TRP A 324 -10.18 -7.53 1.33
N THR A 325 -11.23 -6.87 0.83
CA THR A 325 -11.13 -5.85 -0.22
C THR A 325 -12.10 -4.72 0.05
N ALA A 326 -11.68 -3.49 -0.27
CA ALA A 326 -12.51 -2.31 -0.38
C ALA A 326 -12.18 -1.58 -1.69
N GLU A 327 -13.02 -1.74 -2.71
CA GLU A 327 -12.80 -1.14 -4.03
C GLU A 327 -13.82 -0.03 -4.26
N TYR A 328 -13.35 1.18 -4.53
CA TYR A 328 -14.17 2.31 -4.92
C TYR A 328 -14.47 2.26 -6.41
N HIS A 329 -15.73 2.45 -6.78
CA HIS A 329 -16.13 2.63 -8.16
C HIS A 329 -17.37 3.51 -8.27
N LYS A 330 -17.19 4.70 -8.85
CA LYS A 330 -18.27 5.64 -9.21
C LYS A 330 -19.24 5.88 -8.05
N GLY A 331 -18.75 6.43 -6.95
CA GLY A 331 -19.56 6.80 -5.80
C GLY A 331 -20.02 5.63 -4.92
N TYR A 332 -19.55 4.41 -5.17
CA TYR A 332 -19.83 3.23 -4.35
C TYR A 332 -18.52 2.58 -3.92
N THR A 333 -18.51 1.97 -2.74
CA THR A 333 -17.41 1.14 -2.27
C THR A 333 -17.91 -0.30 -2.13
N TYR A 334 -17.23 -1.22 -2.80
CA TYR A 334 -17.51 -2.65 -2.84
C TYR A 334 -16.61 -3.33 -1.82
N LEU A 335 -17.22 -3.94 -0.79
CA LEU A 335 -16.51 -4.59 0.29
C LEU A 335 -16.67 -6.10 0.18
N SER A 336 -15.55 -6.82 0.05
CA SER A 336 -15.55 -8.28 0.06
C SER A 336 -15.23 -8.79 1.45
N CYS A 337 -16.21 -9.43 2.10
CA CYS A 337 -15.99 -10.11 3.37
C CYS A 337 -15.85 -11.62 3.16
N ILE A 338 -14.78 -12.22 3.68
CA ILE A 338 -14.50 -13.66 3.55
C ILE A 338 -15.66 -14.50 4.10
N THR A 339 -16.29 -14.04 5.18
CA THR A 339 -17.30 -14.81 5.92
C THR A 339 -18.72 -14.48 5.50
N THR A 340 -19.03 -13.20 5.25
CA THR A 340 -20.40 -12.72 5.04
C THR A 340 -20.72 -12.27 3.62
N GLY A 341 -19.73 -12.25 2.72
CA GLY A 341 -19.91 -11.93 1.30
C GLY A 341 -19.75 -10.44 0.97
N LEU A 342 -20.46 -9.99 -0.06
CA LEU A 342 -20.32 -8.66 -0.65
C LEU A 342 -21.23 -7.63 0.04
N TYR A 343 -20.65 -6.51 0.46
CA TYR A 343 -21.38 -5.30 0.83
C TYR A 343 -21.14 -4.22 -0.22
N ILE A 344 -22.15 -3.40 -0.47
CA ILE A 344 -22.03 -2.21 -1.30
C ILE A 344 -22.46 -1.05 -0.42
N VAL A 345 -21.50 -0.20 -0.09
CA VAL A 345 -21.72 0.99 0.72
C VAL A 345 -21.50 2.23 -0.14
N GLN A 346 -22.03 3.36 0.31
CA GLN A 346 -21.86 4.65 -0.35
C GLN A 346 -21.63 5.69 0.73
N LEU A 347 -20.55 6.46 0.58
CA LEU A 347 -20.31 7.63 1.38
C LEU A 347 -21.14 8.79 0.82
N ASP A 348 -21.81 9.56 1.68
CA ASP A 348 -22.72 10.62 1.25
C ASP A 348 -22.03 11.68 0.36
N ILE A 349 -20.79 12.04 0.71
CA ILE A 349 -19.98 12.99 -0.07
C ILE A 349 -19.51 12.42 -1.41
N ASP A 350 -19.51 11.09 -1.57
CA ASP A 350 -19.16 10.41 -2.82
C ASP A 350 -20.38 10.11 -3.71
N SER A 351 -21.59 10.13 -3.15
CA SER A 351 -22.83 9.82 -3.86
C SER A 351 -23.00 10.56 -5.20
N PRO A 352 -22.60 11.84 -5.33
CA PRO A 352 -22.67 12.54 -6.61
C PRO A 352 -21.86 11.90 -7.74
N TYR A 353 -20.72 11.24 -7.45
CA TYR A 353 -19.86 10.61 -8.45
C TYR A 353 -20.46 9.33 -9.06
N GLY A 354 -21.50 8.78 -8.46
CA GLY A 354 -22.24 7.62 -8.99
C GLY A 354 -23.43 7.97 -9.88
N LYS A 355 -23.76 9.26 -10.03
CA LYS A 355 -24.91 9.71 -10.82
C LYS A 355 -24.45 10.13 -12.21
N PRO A 356 -25.14 9.73 -13.29
CA PRO A 356 -24.95 10.36 -14.58
C PRO A 356 -25.20 11.86 -14.45
N LEU A 357 -24.31 12.69 -14.99
CA LEU A 357 -24.60 14.11 -15.16
C LEU A 357 -25.87 14.22 -16.00
N GLU A 358 -26.91 14.88 -15.47
CA GLU A 358 -28.08 15.23 -16.28
C GLU A 358 -27.60 16.10 -17.46
N ALA A 359 -27.92 15.65 -18.67
CA ALA A 359 -27.40 16.19 -19.94
C ALA A 359 -27.91 17.59 -20.29
#